data_AF-A0A832UD99-F1
#
_entry.id   AF-A0A832UD99-F1
#
_cell.length_a   1.000
_cell.length_b   1.000
_cell.length_c   1.000
_cell.angle_alpha   90.00
_cell.angle_beta   90.00
_cell.angle_gamma   90.00
#
_symmetry.space_group_name_H-M   'P 1'
#
loop_
_entity.id
_entity.type
_entity.pdbx_description
1 polymer ?
#
loop_
_entity_poly.entity_id
_entity_poly.type
_entity_poly.pdbx_seq_one_letter_code
_entity_poly.pdbx_strand_id
1 'polypeptide(L)'
;MIETTESEFVQGIYPDDIIAVSAPEGGELTPARYLLDLVRKYDQPVLVLPRGHPGSRRLRYVISAGPRILLSCEIVRGTHPEQHLICSSSELAGLEISGENGSVLIKNLSEALHWEYLPENPSETEQQL
;
A
#
# COMPACT_ATOMS: atom_id res chain seq x y z
N MET A 1 5.58 -11.39 2.23
CA MET A 1 6.88 -11.65 1.57
C MET A 1 7.25 -10.45 0.70
N ILE A 2 8.50 -10.00 0.74
CA ILE A 2 8.99 -8.85 -0.04
C ILE A 2 10.14 -9.34 -0.91
N GLU A 3 10.06 -9.09 -2.20
CA GLU A 3 11.05 -9.53 -3.17
C GLU A 3 11.86 -8.34 -3.68
N THR A 4 13.18 -8.41 -3.56
CA THR A 4 14.13 -7.44 -4.13
C THR A 4 15.01 -8.12 -5.17
N THR A 5 15.78 -7.36 -5.95
CA THR A 5 16.70 -7.94 -6.95
C THR A 5 17.81 -8.80 -6.33
N GLU A 6 18.21 -8.54 -5.08
CA GLU A 6 19.37 -9.18 -4.44
C GLU A 6 18.98 -10.15 -3.31
N SER A 7 17.76 -10.04 -2.79
CA SER A 7 17.33 -10.79 -1.61
C SER A 7 15.81 -10.86 -1.47
N GLU A 8 15.36 -11.92 -0.82
CA GLU A 8 13.98 -12.10 -0.38
C GLU A 8 13.90 -11.77 1.13
N PHE A 9 12.96 -10.91 1.50
CA PHE A 9 12.65 -10.63 2.91
C PHE A 9 11.30 -11.24 3.27
N VAL A 10 11.34 -12.21 4.17
CA VAL A 10 10.12 -12.83 4.72
C VAL A 10 9.57 -11.93 5.82
N GLN A 11 8.77 -10.94 5.43
CA GLN A 11 7.89 -10.21 6.33
C GLN A 11 6.47 -10.79 6.21
N GLY A 12 5.98 -11.36 7.31
CA GLY A 12 4.60 -11.82 7.44
C GLY A 12 3.63 -10.65 7.64
N ILE A 13 2.37 -10.88 7.31
CA ILE A 13 1.25 -9.97 7.60
C ILE A 13 0.45 -10.61 8.73
N TYR A 14 0.30 -9.89 9.84
CA TYR A 14 -0.45 -10.33 11.02
C TYR A 14 -1.88 -9.77 11.00
N PRO A 15 -2.82 -10.32 11.81
CA PRO A 15 -4.23 -9.91 11.78
C PRO A 15 -4.49 -8.41 12.01
N ASP A 16 -3.63 -7.72 12.76
CA ASP A 16 -3.74 -6.27 13.02
C ASP A 16 -2.84 -5.43 12.11
N ASP A 17 -2.13 -6.04 11.15
CA ASP A 17 -1.38 -5.28 10.17
C ASP A 17 -2.32 -4.66 9.14
N ILE A 18 -1.91 -3.51 8.60
CA ILE A 18 -2.61 -2.85 7.52
C ILE A 18 -1.90 -3.09 6.20
N ILE A 19 -2.68 -3.14 5.12
CA ILE A 19 -2.18 -3.10 3.76
C ILE A 19 -2.68 -1.80 3.14
N ALA A 20 -1.75 -0.96 2.70
CA ALA A 20 -2.05 0.32 2.08
C ALA A 20 -1.63 0.31 0.61
N VAL A 21 -2.51 0.80 -0.26
CA VAL A 21 -2.19 1.10 -1.66
C VAL A 21 -2.28 2.61 -1.85
N SER A 22 -1.27 3.18 -2.50
CA SER A 22 -1.21 4.61 -2.79
C SER A 22 -1.03 4.85 -4.28
N ALA A 23 -1.76 5.84 -4.80
CA ALA A 23 -1.59 6.39 -6.13
C ALA A 23 -1.25 7.89 -6.03
N PRO A 24 0.02 8.27 -5.81
CA PRO A 24 0.41 9.66 -5.54
C PRO A 24 0.00 10.67 -6.63
N GLU A 25 -0.09 10.20 -7.87
CA GLU A 25 -0.48 11.01 -9.04
C GLU A 25 -1.96 10.81 -9.43
N GLY A 26 -2.76 10.25 -8.51
CA GLY A 26 -4.12 9.83 -8.76
C GLY A 26 -4.23 8.54 -9.57
N GLY A 27 -5.41 7.94 -9.52
CA GLY A 27 -5.71 6.68 -10.18
C GLY A 27 -7.14 6.24 -9.90
N GLU A 28 -7.61 5.30 -10.72
CA GLU A 28 -8.88 4.62 -10.51
C GLU A 28 -8.82 3.72 -9.26
N LEU A 29 -9.96 3.52 -8.61
CA LEU A 29 -10.07 2.67 -7.43
C LEU A 29 -9.88 1.18 -7.76
N THR A 30 -10.34 0.73 -8.93
CA THR A 30 -10.34 -0.70 -9.32
C THR A 30 -8.93 -1.30 -9.36
N PRO A 31 -7.92 -0.70 -10.01
CA PRO A 31 -6.54 -1.22 -9.95
C PRO A 31 -5.96 -1.25 -8.53
N ALA A 32 -6.30 -0.28 -7.68
CA ALA A 32 -5.85 -0.26 -6.29
C ALA A 32 -6.44 -1.44 -5.50
N ARG A 33 -7.73 -1.74 -5.71
CA ARG A 33 -8.38 -2.94 -5.13
C ARG A 33 -7.74 -4.24 -5.60
N TYR A 34 -7.42 -4.37 -6.89
CA TYR A 34 -6.76 -5.57 -7.38
C TYR A 34 -5.37 -5.78 -6.76
N LEU A 35 -4.58 -4.71 -6.59
CA LEU A 35 -3.29 -4.81 -5.90
C LEU A 35 -3.46 -5.20 -4.43
N LEU A 36 -4.47 -4.66 -3.76
CA LEU A 36 -4.81 -5.04 -2.39
C LEU A 36 -5.16 -6.53 -2.31
N ASP A 37 -6.01 -7.04 -3.21
CA ASP A 37 -6.44 -8.44 -3.22
C ASP A 37 -5.29 -9.39 -3.56
N LEU A 38 -4.38 -9.01 -4.46
CA LEU A 38 -3.18 -9.82 -4.75
C LEU A 38 -2.38 -10.10 -3.48
N VAL A 39 -2.19 -9.11 -2.62
CA VAL A 39 -1.45 -9.29 -1.36
C VAL A 39 -2.31 -9.94 -0.28
N ARG A 40 -3.55 -9.46 -0.10
CA ARG A 40 -4.42 -9.87 1.02
C ARG A 40 -5.04 -11.26 0.85
N LYS A 41 -5.40 -11.64 -0.38
CA LYS A 41 -6.16 -12.86 -0.68
C LYS A 41 -5.31 -13.94 -1.34
N TYR A 42 -4.35 -13.53 -2.16
CA TYR A 42 -3.53 -14.45 -2.95
C TYR A 42 -2.07 -14.54 -2.48
N ASP A 43 -1.75 -13.93 -1.33
CA ASP A 43 -0.42 -13.94 -0.70
C ASP A 43 0.73 -13.54 -1.64
N GLN A 44 0.44 -12.70 -2.65
CA GLN A 44 1.43 -12.27 -3.63
C GLN A 44 2.51 -11.43 -2.93
N PRO A 45 3.80 -11.69 -3.17
CA PRO A 45 4.87 -10.88 -2.61
C PRO A 45 4.83 -9.43 -3.13
N VAL A 46 5.20 -8.50 -2.25
CA VAL A 46 5.43 -7.10 -2.62
C VAL A 46 6.77 -7.00 -3.34
N LEU A 47 6.74 -6.53 -4.59
CA LEU A 47 7.95 -6.37 -5.40
C LEU A 47 8.58 -4.99 -5.17
N VAL A 48 9.89 -4.98 -4.91
CA VAL A 48 10.67 -3.76 -4.74
C VAL A 48 11.68 -3.65 -5.86
N LEU A 49 11.62 -2.56 -6.61
CA LEU A 49 12.54 -2.27 -7.69
C LEU A 49 13.84 -1.66 -7.15
N PRO A 50 14.99 -1.91 -7.78
CA PRO A 50 16.22 -1.23 -7.40
C PRO A 50 16.12 0.27 -7.69
N ARG A 51 16.84 1.08 -6.91
CA ARG A 51 16.92 2.53 -7.14
C ARG A 51 17.41 2.82 -8.56
N GLY A 52 16.77 3.75 -9.24
CA GLY A 52 17.10 4.11 -10.63
C GLY A 52 16.54 3.18 -11.71
N HIS A 53 15.78 2.13 -11.34
CA HIS A 53 15.14 1.26 -12.33
C HIS A 53 14.13 2.04 -13.22
N PRO A 54 14.16 1.91 -14.56
CA PRO A 54 13.25 2.68 -15.44
C PRO A 54 11.76 2.35 -15.23
N GLY A 55 11.47 1.19 -14.63
CA GLY A 55 10.12 0.80 -14.22
C GLY A 55 9.55 1.63 -13.06
N SER A 56 10.37 2.13 -12.12
CA SER A 56 9.87 2.83 -10.92
C SER A 56 9.09 4.10 -11.28
N ARG A 57 9.51 4.79 -12.34
CA ARG A 57 8.81 5.98 -12.89
C ARG A 57 7.42 5.66 -13.45
N ARG A 58 7.17 4.40 -13.83
CA ARG A 58 5.90 3.94 -14.41
C ARG A 58 4.96 3.33 -13.38
N LEU A 59 5.40 3.15 -12.13
CA LEU A 59 4.57 2.66 -11.05
C LEU A 59 3.60 3.77 -10.61
N ARG A 60 2.36 3.69 -11.11
CA ARG A 60 1.26 4.56 -10.70
C ARG A 60 0.78 4.22 -9.29
N TYR A 61 0.71 2.93 -8.99
CA TYR A 61 0.30 2.42 -7.70
C TYR A 61 1.50 1.79 -7.00
N VAL A 62 1.59 2.02 -5.69
CA VAL A 62 2.54 1.35 -4.81
C VAL A 62 1.77 0.75 -3.64
N ILE A 63 2.28 -0.36 -3.12
CA ILE A 63 1.67 -1.10 -2.01
C ILE A 63 2.68 -1.24 -0.88
N SER A 64 2.20 -1.21 0.35
CA SER A 64 3.00 -1.40 1.56
C SER A 64 2.16 -2.12 2.60
N ALA A 65 2.77 -2.99 3.40
CA ALA A 65 2.06 -3.82 4.38
C ALA A 65 2.81 -3.95 5.71
N GLY A 66 2.15 -3.67 6.83
CA GLY A 66 2.73 -3.81 8.15
C GLY A 66 1.88 -3.17 9.25
N PRO A 67 2.37 -3.17 10.50
CA PRO A 67 1.58 -2.70 11.66
C PRO A 67 1.35 -1.19 11.65
N ARG A 68 2.24 -0.45 10.97
CA ARG A 68 2.23 1.01 10.86
C ARG A 68 2.86 1.43 9.55
N ILE A 69 2.20 2.34 8.83
CA ILE A 69 2.65 2.87 7.55
C ILE A 69 2.65 4.40 7.62
N LEU A 70 3.80 5.01 7.34
CA LEU A 70 3.99 6.44 7.20
C LEU A 70 3.94 6.84 5.71
N LEU A 71 3.13 7.85 5.41
CA LEU A 71 3.00 8.40 4.06
C LEU A 71 4.06 9.48 3.85
N SER A 72 4.84 9.36 2.77
CA SER A 72 5.94 10.28 2.43
C SER A 72 5.92 10.67 0.96
N CYS A 73 6.12 11.95 0.67
CA CYS A 73 6.31 12.48 -0.69
C CYS A 73 7.79 12.61 -1.10
N GLU A 74 8.72 12.31 -0.20
CA GLU A 74 10.17 12.51 -0.41
C GLU A 74 10.89 11.23 -0.88
N ILE A 75 10.18 10.10 -0.93
CA ILE A 75 10.74 8.81 -1.31
C ILE A 75 10.51 8.47 -2.78
N VAL A 76 11.42 7.68 -3.36
CA VAL A 76 11.27 7.19 -4.73
C VAL A 76 10.31 5.99 -4.75
N ARG A 77 9.30 6.06 -5.61
CA ARG A 77 8.23 5.05 -5.71
C ARG A 77 8.77 3.65 -5.96
N GLY A 78 8.35 2.70 -5.13
CA GLY A 78 8.61 1.27 -5.33
C GLY A 78 10.07 0.86 -5.19
N THR A 79 10.93 1.70 -4.58
CA THR A 79 12.36 1.39 -4.41
C THR A 79 12.81 1.20 -2.97
N HIS A 80 11.85 1.15 -2.06
CA HIS A 80 12.10 1.05 -0.63
C HIS A 80 11.63 -0.33 -0.15
N PRO A 81 12.53 -1.17 0.40
CA PRO A 81 12.13 -2.42 1.02
C PRO A 81 11.33 -2.18 2.31
N GLU A 82 11.46 -1.00 2.90
CA GLU A 82 10.80 -0.62 4.13
C GLU A 82 9.28 -0.56 4.00
N GLN A 83 8.57 -1.59 4.48
CA GLN A 83 7.09 -1.64 4.43
C GLN A 83 6.38 -0.71 5.41
N HIS A 84 7.13 -0.01 6.27
CA HIS A 84 6.56 1.01 7.14
C HIS A 84 6.45 2.37 6.42
N LEU A 85 6.83 2.44 5.14
CA LEU A 85 6.79 3.64 4.32
C LEU A 85 6.00 3.38 3.05
N ILE A 86 5.24 4.39 2.61
CA ILE A 86 4.58 4.38 1.31
C ILE A 86 4.67 5.75 0.66
N CYS A 87 4.88 5.78 -0.65
CA CYS A 87 4.93 7.04 -1.39
C CYS A 87 3.52 7.62 -1.47
N SER A 88 3.36 8.90 -1.19
CA SER A 88 2.09 9.63 -1.23
C SER A 88 2.22 10.95 -2.00
N SER A 89 1.09 11.63 -2.19
CA SER A 89 1.12 13.04 -2.60
C SER A 89 1.57 13.94 -1.43
N SER A 90 1.88 15.20 -1.72
CA SER A 90 2.29 16.19 -0.71
C SER A 90 1.22 16.46 0.34
N GLU A 91 -0.05 16.39 -0.04
CA GLU A 91 -1.21 16.67 0.81
C GLU A 91 -1.43 15.58 1.86
N LEU A 92 -0.95 14.36 1.57
CA LEU A 92 -1.05 13.19 2.43
C LEU A 92 0.25 12.90 3.20
N ALA A 93 1.32 13.66 2.94
CA ALA A 93 2.62 13.44 3.56
C ALA A 93 2.55 13.71 5.07
N GLY A 94 3.14 12.83 5.87
CA GLY A 94 3.13 12.91 7.33
C GLY A 94 1.92 12.23 8.01
N LEU A 95 0.96 11.71 7.22
CA LEU A 95 -0.07 10.83 7.75
C LEU A 95 0.53 9.50 8.19
N GLU A 96 0.02 9.00 9.30
CA GLU A 96 0.37 7.68 9.81
C GLU A 96 -0.90 6.86 9.91
N ILE A 97 -0.86 5.67 9.32
CA ILE A 97 -1.94 4.69 9.36
C ILE A 97 -1.43 3.48 10.14
N SER A 98 -2.22 2.93 11.03
CA SER A 98 -1.90 1.70 11.77
C SER A 98 -3.15 0.88 12.02
N GLY A 99 -3.00 -0.43 12.18
CA GLY A 99 -4.07 -1.29 12.66
C GLY A 99 -4.05 -1.38 14.18
N GLU A 100 -5.23 -1.39 14.79
CA GLU A 100 -5.40 -1.53 16.24
C GLU A 100 -6.71 -2.30 16.53
N ASN A 101 -6.59 -3.54 17.02
CA ASN A 101 -7.72 -4.40 17.42
C ASN A 101 -8.81 -4.51 16.33
N GLY A 102 -8.40 -4.80 15.09
CA GLY A 102 -9.32 -4.88 13.94
C GLY A 102 -9.88 -3.54 13.43
N SER A 103 -9.37 -2.40 13.93
CA SER A 103 -9.70 -1.06 13.44
C SER A 103 -8.52 -0.41 12.73
N VAL A 104 -8.78 0.55 11.85
CA VAL A 104 -7.74 1.39 11.23
C VAL A 104 -7.70 2.73 11.96
N LEU A 105 -6.54 3.07 12.52
CA LEU A 105 -6.26 4.36 13.12
C LEU A 105 -5.49 5.22 12.11
N ILE A 106 -5.96 6.47 11.90
CA ILE A 106 -5.28 7.46 11.08
C ILE A 106 -4.90 8.65 11.97
N LYS A 107 -3.61 8.95 12.05
CA LYS A 107 -3.08 10.11 12.78
C LYS A 107 -2.68 11.22 11.82
N ASN A 108 -2.64 12.45 12.34
CA ASN A 108 -2.30 13.68 11.61
C ASN A 108 -3.26 14.00 10.45
N LEU A 109 -4.49 13.50 10.51
CA LEU A 109 -5.52 13.80 9.52
C LEU A 109 -5.82 15.31 9.51
N SER A 110 -5.64 15.96 8.37
CA SER A 110 -6.04 17.36 8.18
C SER A 110 -7.52 17.45 7.80
N GLU A 111 -8.17 18.58 8.11
CA GLU A 111 -9.59 18.80 7.81
C GLU A 111 -9.90 18.82 6.30
N ALA A 112 -8.88 19.04 5.46
CA ALA A 112 -9.02 19.09 4.00
C ALA A 112 -9.10 17.70 3.35
N LEU A 113 -8.93 16.62 4.12
CA LEU A 113 -8.90 15.26 3.59
C LEU A 113 -10.30 14.65 3.55
N HIS A 114 -10.62 14.11 2.38
CA HIS A 114 -11.80 13.29 2.19
C HIS A 114 -11.43 11.82 2.31
N TRP A 115 -12.23 11.08 3.06
CA TRP A 115 -12.14 9.64 3.15
C TRP A 115 -13.55 9.05 3.05
N GLU A 116 -13.62 7.82 2.55
CA GLU A 116 -14.85 7.05 2.51
C GLU A 116 -14.57 5.62 2.96
N TYR A 117 -15.52 5.04 3.69
CA TYR A 117 -15.49 3.61 3.95
C TYR A 117 -16.10 2.88 2.76
N LEU A 118 -15.28 2.04 2.14
CA LEU A 118 -15.70 1.24 1.02
C LEU A 118 -16.05 -0.17 1.53
N PRO A 119 -17.31 -0.61 1.44
CA PRO A 119 -17.64 -1.98 1.81
C PRO A 119 -16.89 -2.96 0.89
N GLU A 120 -16.61 -4.15 1.44
CA GLU A 120 -16.27 -5.29 0.61
C GLU A 120 -17.43 -5.55 -0.34
N ASN A 121 -17.22 -5.22 -1.60
CA ASN A 121 -18.00 -5.81 -2.66
C ASN A 121 -17.25 -7.08 -3.03
N PRO A 122 -17.90 -8.26 -3.05
CA PRO A 122 -17.26 -9.46 -3.54
C PRO A 122 -16.66 -9.15 -4.90
N SER A 123 -15.39 -9.48 -5.10
CA SER A 123 -14.71 -9.22 -6.37
C SER A 123 -15.53 -9.86 -7.49
N GLU A 124 -15.52 -9.30 -8.70
CA GLU A 124 -16.24 -9.90 -9.84
C GLU A 124 -15.83 -11.38 -10.04
N THR A 125 -14.60 -11.74 -9.62
CA THR A 125 -14.06 -13.10 -9.61
C THR A 125 -14.68 -14.02 -8.55
N GLU A 126 -15.15 -13.48 -7.42
CA GLU A 126 -15.86 -14.23 -6.37
C GLU A 126 -17.32 -14.49 -6.73
N GLN A 127 -17.92 -13.66 -7.57
CA GLN A 127 -19.30 -13.83 -8.04
C GLN A 127 -19.43 -14.91 -9.15
N GLN A 128 -18.29 -15.40 -9.67
CA GLN A 128 -18.21 -16.39 -10.75
C GLN A 128 -17.76 -17.79 -10.28
N LEU A 129 -17.56 -17.99 -8.97
CA LEU A 129 -17.30 -19.29 -8.33
C LEU A 129 -18.56 -19.79 -7.60
#